data_AF-A0A7I7NV15-F1
#
_entry.id   AF-A0A7I7NV15-F1
#
_cell.length_a   1.000
_cell.length_b   1.000
_cell.length_c   1.000
_cell.angle_alpha   90.00
_cell.angle_beta   90.00
_cell.angle_gamma   90.00
#
_symmetry.space_group_name_H-M   'P 1'
#
loop_
_entity.id
_entity.type
_entity.pdbx_description
1 polymer ?
#
loop_
_entity_poly.entity_id
_entity_poly.type
_entity_poly.pdbx_seq_one_letter_code
_entity_poly.pdbx_strand_id
1 'polypeptide(L)'
;MCAAALTIAGGLTALPTASANGGCIPGDIAGEVPRLTRPGDNVCVPPNVAQEVQNENAAAAQGQGYAGGGAYGPKTCVSGLVWREGYDGDAVCVTPQRRQETWQENANAGVGATGGLQPQTNSPGPGEHTVTYQVLGGGDVFSVIPDPGTPVYPASTTTWVSTPWSQTVHVTGSKLLALNYTDHHGTHDCAIQVDGKPVPLTEHKPGRCAYQMP
;
A
#
# COMPACT_ATOMS: atom_id res chain seq x y z
N MET A 1 56.46 -29.36 35.79
CA MET A 1 55.32 -28.49 36.13
C MET A 1 54.38 -28.51 34.94
N CYS A 2 53.15 -28.99 35.11
CA CYS A 2 52.21 -29.31 34.03
C CYS A 2 51.65 -28.04 33.37
N ALA A 3 51.77 -27.94 32.05
CA ALA A 3 51.05 -26.95 31.26
C ALA A 3 49.67 -27.52 30.90
N ALA A 4 48.61 -26.95 31.47
CA ALA A 4 47.24 -27.27 31.09
C ALA A 4 46.92 -26.59 29.75
N ALA A 5 46.68 -27.39 28.72
CA ALA A 5 46.17 -26.91 27.44
C ALA A 5 44.71 -26.49 27.62
N LEU A 6 44.44 -25.19 27.56
CA LEU A 6 43.08 -24.65 27.51
C LEU A 6 42.53 -24.89 26.09
N THR A 7 41.68 -25.90 25.95
CA THR A 7 40.83 -26.07 24.76
C THR A 7 39.75 -25.00 24.77
N ILE A 8 39.95 -23.93 23.99
CA ILE A 8 38.91 -22.96 23.72
C ILE A 8 37.92 -23.63 22.75
N ALA A 9 36.79 -24.07 23.26
CA ALA A 9 35.65 -24.48 22.45
C ALA A 9 35.15 -23.23 21.70
N GLY A 10 35.59 -23.07 20.45
CA GLY A 10 35.06 -22.06 19.54
C GLY A 10 33.60 -22.37 19.26
N GLY A 11 32.70 -21.74 20.02
CA GLY A 11 31.28 -21.76 19.71
C GLY A 11 31.08 -21.13 18.35
N LEU A 12 30.60 -21.92 17.39
CA LEU A 12 30.02 -21.41 16.15
C LEU A 12 28.78 -20.60 16.56
N THR A 13 28.94 -19.30 16.81
CA THR A 13 27.80 -18.39 16.82
C THR A 13 27.31 -18.34 15.39
N ALA A 14 26.26 -19.10 15.08
CA ALA A 14 25.49 -18.91 13.88
C ALA A 14 25.12 -17.41 13.83
N LEU A 15 25.73 -16.68 12.90
CA LEU A 15 25.27 -15.35 12.56
C LEU A 15 23.78 -15.49 12.23
N PRO A 16 22.89 -14.62 12.73
CA PRO A 16 21.51 -14.64 12.26
C PRO A 16 21.57 -14.58 10.74
N THR A 17 20.92 -15.54 10.07
CA THR A 17 20.73 -15.49 8.62
C THR A 17 20.19 -14.11 8.31
N ALA A 18 20.94 -13.33 7.53
CA ALA A 18 20.44 -12.06 7.00
C ALA A 18 19.03 -12.34 6.47
N SER A 19 18.02 -11.62 6.97
CA SER A 19 16.68 -11.73 6.43
C SER A 19 16.81 -11.62 4.91
N ALA A 20 16.24 -12.57 4.17
CA ALA A 20 16.34 -12.64 2.71
C ALA A 20 15.83 -11.35 2.02
N ASN A 21 15.22 -10.46 2.79
CA ASN A 21 14.49 -9.27 2.34
C ASN A 21 15.14 -7.97 2.86
N GLY A 22 16.42 -7.98 3.24
CA GLY A 22 17.18 -6.75 3.51
C GLY A 22 16.69 -5.89 4.70
N GLY A 23 15.84 -6.43 5.59
CA GLY A 23 15.31 -5.71 6.76
C GLY A 23 13.82 -5.35 6.69
N CYS A 24 13.11 -5.83 5.67
CA CYS A 24 11.66 -5.75 5.54
C CYS A 24 10.91 -6.57 6.63
N ILE A 25 9.68 -6.15 6.93
CA ILE A 25 8.73 -6.78 7.87
C ILE A 25 8.02 -7.99 7.22
N PRO A 26 7.46 -8.97 7.97
CA PRO A 26 7.03 -10.26 7.42
C PRO A 26 5.88 -10.19 6.39
N GLY A 27 6.11 -10.68 5.17
CA GLY A 27 5.10 -10.78 4.08
C GLY A 27 5.66 -10.72 2.65
N ASP A 28 6.98 -10.66 2.47
CA ASP A 28 7.60 -10.10 1.26
C ASP A 28 7.56 -10.95 -0.02
N ILE A 29 7.42 -10.23 -1.13
CA ILE A 29 7.74 -10.64 -2.50
C ILE A 29 9.27 -10.52 -2.69
N ALA A 30 9.91 -11.50 -3.33
CA ALA A 30 11.35 -11.47 -3.56
C ALA A 30 11.78 -10.23 -4.38
N GLY A 31 12.75 -9.46 -3.87
CA GLY A 31 13.38 -8.34 -4.58
C GLY A 31 12.96 -6.93 -4.13
N GLU A 32 12.05 -6.82 -3.16
CA GLU A 32 11.72 -5.54 -2.53
C GLU A 32 12.77 -5.12 -1.49
N VAL A 33 12.83 -3.82 -1.20
CA VAL A 33 13.74 -3.22 -0.22
C VAL A 33 12.99 -2.21 0.67
N PRO A 34 13.52 -1.90 1.87
CA PRO A 34 12.95 -0.87 2.71
C PRO A 34 12.87 0.49 2.00
N ARG A 35 11.72 1.14 2.12
CA ARG A 35 11.45 2.46 1.51
C ARG A 35 12.27 3.58 2.13
N LEU A 36 12.46 3.55 3.45
CA LEU A 36 13.33 4.48 4.18
C LEU A 36 12.92 5.97 4.06
N THR A 37 11.64 6.31 4.23
CA THR A 37 11.21 7.72 4.39
C THR A 37 11.86 8.39 5.61
N ARG A 38 12.21 7.58 6.63
CA ARG A 38 13.05 7.93 7.78
C ARG A 38 13.86 6.71 8.22
N PRO A 39 14.88 6.88 9.08
CA PRO A 39 15.53 5.74 9.72
C PRO A 39 14.51 4.85 10.43
N GLY A 40 14.51 3.56 10.10
CA GLY A 40 13.56 2.59 10.62
C GLY A 40 12.21 2.54 9.90
N ASP A 41 12.03 3.22 8.77
CA ASP A 41 10.92 2.94 7.84
C ASP A 41 11.21 1.68 7.00
N ASN A 42 10.55 0.58 7.37
CA ASN A 42 10.70 -0.75 6.79
C ASN A 42 9.51 -1.13 5.89
N VAL A 43 8.70 -0.17 5.44
CA VAL A 43 7.70 -0.39 4.38
C VAL A 43 8.40 -0.93 3.13
N CYS A 44 7.92 -2.04 2.59
CA CYS A 44 8.53 -2.75 1.46
C CYS A 44 8.07 -2.13 0.14
N VAL A 45 9.03 -1.74 -0.70
CA VAL A 45 8.76 -1.17 -2.03
C VAL A 45 9.77 -1.67 -3.07
N PRO A 46 9.46 -1.57 -4.38
CA PRO A 46 10.44 -1.79 -5.44
C PRO A 46 11.69 -0.91 -5.28
N PRO A 47 12.89 -1.39 -5.68
CA PRO A 47 14.14 -0.63 -5.51
C PRO A 47 14.14 0.77 -6.15
N ASN A 48 13.45 0.95 -7.27
CA ASN A 48 13.30 2.27 -7.90
C ASN A 48 12.49 3.25 -7.05
N VAL A 49 11.46 2.77 -6.35
CA VAL A 49 10.64 3.58 -5.44
C VAL A 49 11.43 3.96 -4.19
N ALA A 50 12.19 3.02 -3.61
CA ALA A 50 13.09 3.33 -2.50
C ALA A 50 14.12 4.41 -2.92
N GLN A 51 14.67 4.31 -4.14
CA GLN A 51 15.59 5.33 -4.67
C GLN A 51 14.91 6.68 -4.86
N GLU A 52 13.66 6.71 -5.34
CA GLU A 52 12.87 7.95 -5.45
C GLU A 52 12.68 8.61 -4.08
N VAL A 53 12.30 7.84 -3.06
CA VAL A 53 12.16 8.33 -1.69
C VAL A 53 13.47 8.89 -1.13
N GLN A 54 14.61 8.27 -1.43
CA GLN A 54 15.92 8.82 -1.05
C GLN A 54 16.21 10.15 -1.76
N ASN A 55 15.83 10.29 -3.04
CA ASN A 55 15.99 11.53 -3.79
C ASN A 55 15.09 12.64 -3.21
N GLU A 56 13.85 12.33 -2.84
CA GLU A 56 12.93 13.26 -2.18
C GLU A 56 13.48 13.73 -0.83
N ASN A 57 14.02 12.81 -0.02
CA ASN A 57 14.65 13.14 1.26
C ASN A 57 15.88 14.05 1.07
N ALA A 58 16.71 13.78 0.07
CA ALA A 58 17.87 14.59 -0.27
C ALA A 58 17.46 16.00 -0.77
N ALA A 59 16.45 16.09 -1.63
CA ALA A 59 15.86 17.33 -2.10
C ALA A 59 15.31 18.15 -0.93
N ALA A 60 14.59 17.51 -0.01
CA ALA A 60 14.05 18.15 1.18
C ALA A 60 15.15 18.67 2.12
N ALA A 61 16.25 17.94 2.27
CA ALA A 61 17.41 18.38 3.05
C ALA A 61 18.09 19.61 2.44
N GLN A 62 18.00 19.78 1.12
CA GLN A 62 18.45 20.97 0.40
C GLN A 62 17.43 22.11 0.39
N GLY A 63 16.26 21.94 1.02
CA GLY A 63 15.19 22.95 1.02
C GLY A 63 14.44 23.07 -0.31
N GLN A 64 14.51 22.06 -1.17
CA GLN A 64 13.78 22.07 -2.44
C GLN A 64 12.27 21.86 -2.22
N GLY A 65 11.45 22.54 -3.02
CA GLY A 65 10.00 22.45 -2.96
C GLY A 65 9.34 23.26 -1.83
N TYR A 66 10.12 23.93 -0.97
CA TYR A 66 9.60 24.81 0.06
C TYR A 66 9.59 26.27 -0.37
N ALA A 67 8.54 27.00 0.03
CA ALA A 67 8.39 28.42 -0.25
C ALA A 67 9.28 29.31 0.64
N GLY A 68 10.04 28.74 1.59
CA GLY A 68 10.87 29.47 2.55
C GLY A 68 10.07 30.17 3.67
N GLY A 69 8.74 30.06 3.65
CA GLY A 69 7.81 30.62 4.63
C GLY A 69 6.36 30.49 4.17
N GLY A 70 5.40 30.69 5.07
CA GLY A 70 3.96 30.60 4.76
C GLY A 70 3.11 30.15 5.95
N ALA A 71 1.87 29.72 5.67
CA ALA A 71 0.88 29.33 6.68
C ALA A 71 1.36 28.18 7.60
N TYR A 72 2.32 27.37 7.14
CA TYR A 72 2.88 26.23 7.88
C TYR A 72 4.38 26.41 8.18
N GLY A 73 4.86 27.67 8.22
CA GLY A 73 6.25 28.00 8.52
C GLY A 73 7.22 27.61 7.38
N PRO A 74 8.50 27.34 7.68
CA PRO A 74 9.54 27.03 6.69
C PRO A 74 9.27 25.76 5.87
N LYS A 75 8.40 24.87 6.36
CA LYS A 75 7.98 23.64 5.68
C LYS A 75 6.75 23.84 4.79
N THR A 76 6.31 25.07 4.56
CA THR A 76 5.26 25.36 3.57
C THR A 76 5.75 25.00 2.18
N CYS A 77 5.04 24.09 1.50
CA CYS A 77 5.35 23.74 0.12
C CYS A 77 5.03 24.88 -0.84
N VAL A 78 5.79 24.99 -1.93
CA VAL A 78 5.43 25.89 -3.05
C VAL A 78 4.10 25.46 -3.66
N SER A 79 3.39 26.42 -4.28
CA SER A 79 2.11 26.15 -4.92
C SER A 79 2.20 24.98 -5.91
N GLY A 80 1.29 24.02 -5.79
CA GLY A 80 1.23 22.82 -6.61
C GLY A 80 1.94 21.59 -6.01
N LEU A 81 2.71 21.76 -4.94
CA LEU A 81 3.27 20.66 -4.14
C LEU A 81 2.54 20.52 -2.81
N VAL A 82 2.59 19.31 -2.24
CA VAL A 82 1.98 18.94 -0.98
C VAL A 82 2.97 18.13 -0.14
N TRP A 83 2.73 18.03 1.17
CA TRP A 83 3.51 17.12 2.01
C TRP A 83 3.29 15.68 1.60
N ARG A 84 4.38 14.90 1.56
CA ARG A 84 4.40 13.50 1.17
C ARG A 84 3.67 12.60 2.17
N GLU A 85 3.80 12.91 3.47
CA GLU A 85 3.08 12.21 4.55
C GLU A 85 3.33 10.70 4.58
N GLY A 86 4.58 10.27 4.37
CA GLY A 86 5.00 8.89 4.57
C GLY A 86 4.91 8.44 6.02
N TYR A 87 4.98 9.38 6.96
CA TYR A 87 4.80 9.15 8.40
C TYR A 87 4.35 10.43 9.11
N ASP A 88 4.04 10.34 10.40
CA ASP A 88 3.65 11.51 11.20
C ASP A 88 4.76 12.55 11.31
N GLY A 89 4.51 13.74 10.77
CA GLY A 89 5.51 14.81 10.63
C GLY A 89 6.37 14.75 9.36
N ASP A 90 6.06 13.87 8.40
CA ASP A 90 6.72 13.87 7.09
C ASP A 90 6.26 15.04 6.21
N ALA A 91 6.98 16.15 6.32
CA ALA A 91 6.71 17.39 5.59
C ALA A 91 7.54 17.53 4.30
N VAL A 92 8.01 16.43 3.70
CA VAL A 92 8.73 16.48 2.41
C VAL A 92 7.77 16.93 1.30
N CYS A 93 8.13 17.96 0.53
CA CYS A 93 7.27 18.46 -0.53
C CYS A 93 7.39 17.61 -1.81
N VAL A 94 6.28 17.01 -2.23
CA VAL A 94 6.16 16.18 -3.43
C VAL A 94 4.92 16.57 -4.23
N THR A 95 4.72 15.94 -5.39
CA THR A 95 3.50 16.12 -6.17
C THR A 95 2.30 15.47 -5.46
N PRO A 96 1.06 15.93 -5.72
CA PRO A 96 -0.14 15.28 -5.17
C PRO A 96 -0.25 13.79 -5.54
N GLN A 97 0.17 13.42 -6.75
CA GLN A 97 0.20 12.02 -7.18
C GLN A 97 1.17 11.19 -6.33
N ARG A 98 2.38 11.71 -6.06
CA ARG A 98 3.39 11.00 -5.28
C ARG A 98 3.01 10.82 -3.81
N ARG A 99 2.28 11.80 -3.23
CA ARG A 99 1.64 11.65 -1.90
C ARG A 99 0.63 10.50 -1.90
N GLN A 100 -0.19 10.39 -2.94
CA GLN A 100 -1.16 9.29 -3.07
C GLN A 100 -0.47 7.92 -3.16
N GLU A 101 0.63 7.82 -3.92
CA GLU A 101 1.45 6.60 -4.00
C GLU A 101 2.08 6.26 -2.64
N THR A 102 2.59 7.25 -1.91
CA THR A 102 3.13 7.10 -0.55
C THR A 102 2.08 6.56 0.43
N TRP A 103 0.84 7.04 0.35
CA TRP A 103 -0.26 6.50 1.14
C TRP A 103 -0.60 5.05 0.78
N GLN A 104 -0.52 4.69 -0.49
CA GLN A 104 -0.74 3.31 -0.94
C GLN A 104 0.34 2.38 -0.39
N GLU A 105 1.59 2.81 -0.37
CA GLU A 105 2.70 2.05 0.23
C GLU A 105 2.45 1.79 1.73
N ASN A 106 2.02 2.81 2.46
CA ASN A 106 1.64 2.68 3.87
C ASN A 106 0.46 1.72 4.07
N ALA A 107 -0.54 1.77 3.20
CA ALA A 107 -1.69 0.87 3.25
C ALA A 107 -1.29 -0.60 2.98
N ASN A 108 -0.40 -0.82 2.01
CA ASN A 108 0.08 -2.16 1.63
C ASN A 108 0.93 -2.82 2.73
N ALA A 109 1.67 -2.02 3.53
CA ALA A 109 2.51 -2.54 4.61
C ALA A 109 1.73 -3.08 5.83
N GLY A 110 0.42 -2.82 5.92
CA GLY A 110 -0.41 -3.23 7.05
C GLY A 110 -0.21 -2.38 8.31
N VAL A 111 -1.26 -2.29 9.13
CA VAL A 111 -1.29 -1.51 10.38
C VAL A 111 -0.27 -2.04 11.39
N GLY A 112 0.86 -1.35 11.54
CA GLY A 112 1.68 -1.50 12.74
C GLY A 112 3.19 -1.44 12.57
N ALA A 113 3.73 -1.41 11.35
CA ALA A 113 5.16 -1.36 11.18
C ALA A 113 5.57 -0.15 10.32
N THR A 114 6.10 0.84 11.06
CA THR A 114 7.02 1.90 10.62
C THR A 114 6.49 3.20 10.00
N GLY A 115 5.22 3.56 10.19
CA GLY A 115 4.68 4.80 9.60
C GLY A 115 3.83 5.72 10.47
N GLY A 116 3.09 5.25 11.47
CA GLY A 116 2.40 6.11 12.44
C GLY A 116 1.32 7.08 11.90
N LEU A 117 1.14 7.26 10.59
CA LEU A 117 -0.09 7.77 10.01
C LEU A 117 -0.78 6.63 9.28
N GLN A 118 -1.89 6.16 9.84
CA GLN A 118 -2.97 5.67 8.99
C GLN A 118 -3.33 6.83 8.03
N PRO A 119 -3.83 6.58 6.80
CA PRO A 119 -4.68 7.57 6.15
C PRO A 119 -5.67 8.02 7.22
N GLN A 120 -5.71 9.32 7.55
CA GLN A 120 -6.37 9.82 8.76
C GLN A 120 -7.64 9.02 9.05
N THR A 121 -7.59 8.18 10.09
CA THR A 121 -8.76 7.49 10.64
C THR A 121 -9.57 8.49 11.45
N ASN A 122 -9.87 9.63 10.82
CA ASN A 122 -11.07 10.35 11.18
C ASN A 122 -12.20 9.56 10.56
N SER A 123 -13.19 9.24 11.39
CA SER A 123 -14.53 8.83 10.97
C SER A 123 -14.87 9.38 9.59
N PRO A 124 -15.50 8.58 8.70
CA PRO A 124 -15.85 9.03 7.36
C PRO A 124 -16.42 10.44 7.44
N GLY A 125 -15.75 11.39 6.78
CA GLY A 125 -16.31 12.72 6.60
C GLY A 125 -17.68 12.57 5.91
N PRO A 126 -18.60 13.52 6.08
CA PRO A 126 -19.91 13.43 5.43
C PRO A 126 -19.74 13.23 3.91
N GLY A 127 -20.06 12.03 3.42
CA GLY A 127 -19.95 11.65 2.01
C GLY A 127 -18.76 10.75 1.62
N GLU A 128 -17.97 10.25 2.59
CA GLU A 128 -16.90 9.27 2.36
C GLU A 128 -17.31 7.86 2.80
N HIS A 129 -16.97 6.87 1.98
CA HIS A 129 -17.29 5.46 2.25
C HIS A 129 -16.07 4.56 2.04
N THR A 130 -15.99 3.49 2.83
CA THR A 130 -15.04 2.39 2.63
C THR A 130 -15.72 1.29 1.82
N VAL A 131 -15.23 1.02 0.62
CA VAL A 131 -15.80 0.03 -0.29
C VAL A 131 -14.90 -1.18 -0.38
N THR A 132 -15.45 -2.37 -0.17
CA THR A 132 -14.74 -3.64 -0.37
C THR A 132 -15.38 -4.40 -1.52
N TYR A 133 -14.60 -4.66 -2.57
CA TYR A 133 -14.96 -5.50 -3.71
C TYR A 133 -14.46 -6.91 -3.51
N GLN A 134 -15.26 -7.91 -3.85
CA GLN A 134 -14.92 -9.31 -3.66
C GLN A 134 -15.29 -10.16 -4.88
N VAL A 135 -14.38 -11.01 -5.32
CA VAL A 135 -14.67 -12.16 -6.19
C VAL A 135 -14.68 -13.40 -5.31
N LEU A 136 -15.81 -14.09 -5.31
CA LEU A 136 -16.11 -15.25 -4.48
C LEU A 136 -15.99 -16.54 -5.29
N GLY A 137 -15.84 -17.66 -4.57
CA GLY A 137 -15.49 -18.94 -5.18
C GLY A 137 -13.98 -19.12 -5.23
N GLY A 138 -13.54 -20.37 -5.36
CA GLY A 138 -12.12 -20.72 -5.50
C GLY A 138 -11.76 -20.96 -6.96
N GLY A 139 -10.47 -20.84 -7.27
CA GLY A 139 -9.93 -20.99 -8.62
C GLY A 139 -9.18 -19.74 -9.05
N ASP A 140 -9.38 -19.34 -10.30
CA ASP A 140 -8.74 -18.18 -10.89
C ASP A 140 -9.67 -17.47 -11.89
N VAL A 141 -9.46 -16.15 -12.00
CA VAL A 141 -10.11 -15.29 -13.00
C VAL A 141 -9.05 -14.56 -13.81
N PHE A 142 -9.37 -14.24 -15.07
CA PHE A 142 -8.42 -13.62 -16.00
C PHE A 142 -8.10 -12.17 -15.62
N SER A 143 -9.10 -11.42 -15.15
CA SER A 143 -8.94 -10.03 -14.73
C SER A 143 -10.00 -9.64 -13.73
N VAL A 144 -9.68 -8.64 -12.90
CA VAL A 144 -10.58 -8.00 -11.95
C VAL A 144 -10.43 -6.48 -12.05
N ILE A 145 -11.54 -5.78 -12.20
CA ILE A 145 -11.60 -4.34 -12.47
C ILE A 145 -12.61 -3.71 -11.50
N PRO A 146 -12.16 -3.26 -10.32
CA PRO A 146 -12.96 -2.44 -9.43
C PRO A 146 -13.03 -0.99 -9.94
N ASP A 147 -14.23 -0.41 -9.92
CA ASP A 147 -14.50 0.97 -10.31
C ASP A 147 -15.46 1.61 -9.28
N PRO A 148 -15.01 2.60 -8.49
CA PRO A 148 -13.66 3.14 -8.42
C PRO A 148 -12.65 2.14 -7.82
N GLY A 149 -11.38 2.21 -8.27
CA GLY A 149 -10.30 1.34 -7.79
C GLY A 149 -9.09 1.31 -8.72
N THR A 150 -8.18 0.36 -8.52
CA THR A 150 -6.99 0.19 -9.38
C THR A 150 -7.40 -0.16 -10.81
N PRO A 151 -6.84 0.50 -11.84
CA PRO A 151 -7.10 0.16 -13.23
C PRO A 151 -6.53 -1.24 -13.55
N VAL A 152 -7.40 -2.25 -13.52
CA VAL A 152 -7.14 -3.65 -13.92
C VAL A 152 -6.12 -4.40 -13.05
N TYR A 153 -6.59 -5.43 -12.35
CA TYR A 153 -5.77 -6.40 -11.62
C TYR A 153 -5.81 -7.78 -12.31
N PRO A 154 -4.66 -8.43 -12.60
CA PRO A 154 -3.31 -7.86 -12.52
C PRO A 154 -3.04 -6.97 -13.75
N ALA A 155 -2.02 -6.12 -13.69
CA ALA A 155 -1.57 -5.33 -14.84
C ALA A 155 -0.96 -6.19 -15.98
N SER A 156 -0.92 -7.51 -15.83
CA SER A 156 -0.29 -8.49 -16.70
C SER A 156 -1.34 -9.29 -17.48
N THR A 157 -1.15 -9.46 -18.80
CA THR A 157 -2.00 -10.32 -19.64
C THR A 157 -1.61 -11.80 -19.58
N THR A 158 -0.60 -12.17 -18.78
CA THR A 158 -0.08 -13.55 -18.68
C THR A 158 -0.22 -14.15 -17.28
N THR A 159 -0.79 -13.41 -16.32
CA THR A 159 -0.92 -13.83 -14.93
C THR A 159 -2.38 -13.80 -14.53
N TRP A 160 -2.88 -14.90 -13.99
CA TRP A 160 -4.26 -15.03 -13.53
C TRP A 160 -4.42 -14.47 -12.10
N VAL A 161 -5.63 -14.04 -11.75
CA VAL A 161 -5.99 -13.63 -10.39
C VAL A 161 -6.51 -14.83 -9.63
N SER A 162 -5.79 -15.27 -8.60
CA SER A 162 -6.29 -16.30 -7.70
C SER A 162 -7.52 -15.81 -6.92
N THR A 163 -8.54 -16.66 -6.80
CA THR A 163 -9.75 -16.41 -6.04
C THR A 163 -9.83 -17.32 -4.80
N PRO A 164 -10.47 -16.87 -3.69
CA PRO A 164 -11.22 -15.64 -3.54
C PRO A 164 -10.32 -14.40 -3.52
N TRP A 165 -10.78 -13.33 -4.14
CA TRP A 165 -10.04 -12.07 -4.26
C TRP A 165 -10.82 -10.94 -3.58
N SER A 166 -10.11 -10.00 -2.96
CA SER A 166 -10.73 -8.84 -2.33
C SER A 166 -9.84 -7.60 -2.43
N GLN A 167 -10.47 -6.44 -2.61
CA GLN A 167 -9.80 -5.14 -2.55
C GLN A 167 -10.68 -4.12 -1.84
N THR A 168 -10.06 -3.31 -0.98
CA THR A 168 -10.73 -2.20 -0.29
C THR A 168 -10.24 -0.88 -0.86
N VAL A 169 -11.18 0.05 -1.12
CA VAL A 169 -10.92 1.40 -1.61
C VAL A 169 -11.70 2.41 -0.79
N HIS A 170 -11.21 3.64 -0.74
CA HIS A 170 -11.95 4.78 -0.18
C HIS A 170 -12.57 5.58 -1.32
N VAL A 171 -13.85 5.92 -1.18
CA VAL A 171 -14.60 6.66 -2.20
C VAL A 171 -15.19 7.91 -1.59
N THR A 172 -15.05 9.03 -2.31
CA THR A 172 -15.62 10.32 -1.95
C THR A 172 -16.49 10.78 -3.11
N GLY A 173 -17.80 10.87 -2.92
CA GLY A 173 -18.73 11.40 -3.92
C GLY A 173 -19.04 10.52 -5.15
N SER A 174 -18.47 9.31 -5.27
CA SER A 174 -18.90 8.34 -6.29
C SER A 174 -20.36 7.93 -6.04
N LYS A 175 -21.20 7.82 -7.08
CA LYS A 175 -22.57 7.29 -6.94
C LYS A 175 -22.71 5.84 -7.40
N LEU A 176 -21.70 5.33 -8.11
CA LEU A 176 -21.72 4.02 -8.72
C LEU A 176 -20.45 3.27 -8.32
N LEU A 177 -20.64 2.03 -7.89
CA LEU A 177 -19.61 1.06 -7.61
C LEU A 177 -19.81 -0.09 -8.57
N ALA A 178 -18.74 -0.57 -9.20
CA ALA A 178 -18.77 -1.71 -10.09
C ALA A 178 -17.53 -2.59 -9.87
N LEU A 179 -17.74 -3.89 -9.94
CA LEU A 179 -16.70 -4.89 -10.02
C LEU A 179 -16.95 -5.71 -11.28
N ASN A 180 -16.06 -5.58 -12.27
CA ASN A 180 -16.06 -6.47 -13.42
C ASN A 180 -14.95 -7.50 -13.25
N TYR A 181 -15.22 -8.76 -13.53
CA TYR A 181 -14.20 -9.80 -13.59
C TYR A 181 -14.43 -10.70 -14.79
N THR A 182 -13.35 -11.21 -15.37
CA THR A 182 -13.43 -12.11 -16.52
C THR A 182 -13.22 -13.54 -16.04
N ASP A 183 -14.31 -14.30 -15.99
CA ASP A 183 -14.29 -15.69 -15.55
C ASP A 183 -13.71 -16.61 -16.64
N HIS A 184 -12.90 -17.58 -16.23
CA HIS A 184 -12.36 -18.61 -17.11
C HIS A 184 -13.33 -19.80 -17.26
N HIS A 185 -14.14 -20.10 -16.24
CA HIS A 185 -14.99 -21.29 -16.15
C HIS A 185 -16.46 -21.02 -15.79
N GLY A 186 -16.80 -19.77 -15.46
CA GLY A 186 -18.16 -19.30 -15.21
C GLY A 186 -18.74 -19.68 -13.84
N THR A 187 -17.89 -19.95 -12.85
CA THR A 187 -18.30 -20.45 -11.52
C THR A 187 -18.16 -19.43 -10.39
N HIS A 188 -17.54 -18.26 -10.65
CA HIS A 188 -17.27 -17.28 -9.62
C HIS A 188 -18.47 -16.36 -9.41
N ASP A 189 -18.64 -15.94 -8.17
CA ASP A 189 -19.64 -14.95 -7.76
C ASP A 189 -18.94 -13.66 -7.33
N CYS A 190 -19.68 -12.59 -7.06
CA CYS A 190 -19.10 -11.34 -6.60
C CYS A 190 -19.93 -10.68 -5.50
N ALA A 191 -19.27 -9.86 -4.68
CA ALA A 191 -19.91 -9.06 -3.64
C ALA A 191 -19.28 -7.68 -3.52
N ILE A 192 -20.09 -6.73 -3.07
CA ILE A 192 -19.65 -5.38 -2.71
C ILE A 192 -20.08 -5.13 -1.26
N GLN A 193 -19.20 -4.54 -0.48
CA GLN A 193 -19.50 -4.05 0.87
C GLN A 193 -19.21 -2.56 0.95
N VAL A 194 -20.06 -1.83 1.66
CA VAL A 194 -19.87 -0.42 1.99
C VAL A 194 -19.84 -0.30 3.51
N ASP A 195 -18.76 0.29 4.03
CA ASP A 195 -18.49 0.46 5.47
C ASP A 195 -18.60 -0.86 6.25
N GLY A 196 -18.06 -1.93 5.64
CA GLY A 196 -18.07 -3.29 6.20
C GLY A 196 -19.43 -4.01 6.16
N LYS A 197 -20.43 -3.44 5.47
CA LYS A 197 -21.76 -4.06 5.32
C LYS A 197 -22.01 -4.46 3.87
N PRO A 198 -22.49 -5.69 3.61
CA PRO A 198 -22.95 -6.07 2.28
C PRO A 198 -24.05 -5.13 1.78
N VAL A 199 -23.99 -4.76 0.50
CA VAL A 199 -24.97 -3.88 -0.13
C VAL A 199 -25.84 -4.64 -1.13
N PRO A 200 -27.12 -4.24 -1.32
CA PRO A 200 -27.97 -4.86 -2.32
C PRO A 200 -27.52 -4.45 -3.72
N LEU A 201 -26.97 -5.39 -4.47
CA LEU A 201 -26.45 -5.13 -5.81
C LEU A 201 -27.58 -4.69 -6.76
N THR A 202 -27.36 -3.59 -7.47
CA THR A 202 -28.25 -3.10 -8.54
C THR A 202 -28.07 -3.88 -9.83
N GLU A 203 -26.90 -4.49 -10.02
CA GLU A 203 -26.60 -5.42 -11.09
C GLU A 203 -25.80 -6.60 -10.52
N HIS A 204 -26.26 -7.82 -10.76
CA HIS A 204 -25.60 -9.04 -10.31
C HIS A 204 -25.73 -10.11 -11.38
N LYS A 205 -24.63 -10.36 -12.09
CA LYS A 205 -24.57 -11.37 -13.17
C LYS A 205 -23.16 -11.94 -13.23
N PRO A 206 -22.96 -13.10 -13.87
CA PRO A 206 -21.62 -13.66 -14.06
C PRO A 206 -20.66 -12.63 -14.66
N GLY A 207 -19.52 -12.42 -13.99
CA GLY A 207 -18.50 -11.46 -14.39
C GLY A 207 -18.74 -10.01 -13.96
N ARG A 208 -19.85 -9.70 -13.27
CA ARG A 208 -20.15 -8.31 -12.88
C ARG A 208 -21.08 -8.16 -11.68
N CYS A 209 -20.63 -7.34 -10.73
CA CYS A 209 -21.44 -6.78 -9.67
C CYS A 209 -21.45 -5.24 -9.77
N ALA A 210 -22.60 -4.61 -9.55
CA ALA A 210 -22.67 -3.16 -9.40
C ALA A 210 -23.62 -2.77 -8.27
N TYR A 211 -23.33 -1.61 -7.66
CA TYR A 211 -24.17 -0.99 -6.65
C TYR A 211 -24.24 0.51 -6.89
N GLN A 212 -25.45 1.06 -6.79
CA GLN A 212 -25.66 2.50 -6.80
C GLN A 212 -25.81 2.98 -5.36
N MET A 213 -24.87 3.81 -4.90
CA MET A 213 -24.95 4.43 -3.59
C MET A 213 -26.09 5.47 -3.58
N PRO A 214 -26.85 5.56 -2.47
CA PRO A 214 -27.97 6.49 -2.34
C PRO A 214 -27.58 7.96 -2.48
#